data_AF-A0A9X8DK49-F1
#
_entry.id   AF-A0A9X8DK49-F1
#
_cell.length_a   1.000
_cell.length_b   1.000
_cell.length_c   1.000
_cell.angle_alpha   90.00
_cell.angle_beta   90.00
_cell.angle_gamma   90.00
#
_symmetry.space_group_name_H-M   'P 1'
#
loop_
_entity.id
_entity.type
_entity.pdbx_description
1 polymer ?
#
loop_
_entity_poly.entity_id
_entity_poly.type
_entity_poly.pdbx_seq_one_letter_code
_entity_poly.pdbx_strand_id
1 'polypeptide(L)'
;NAEDKTIETSLNKHDSDEHDLDSKTYRQPGVYPKVAALRTVVISGTVAVACLWKDRLLDLVDFTGASCIAMCCMVLPMVFYLKHFGNKVGKLEKVWAVFAIAMSLFLGGYETYQKGKPLFNPPAAAEGPVAWDAVKFNFCPPESSYARIVYTNVSYHANFNSPSSL
;
A
#
# COMPACT_ATOMS: atom_id res chain seq x y z
N ASN A 1 -36.21 3.43 -2.43
CA ASN A 1 -36.64 2.54 -1.34
C ASN A 1 -36.91 1.09 -1.82
N ALA A 2 -37.63 0.87 -2.94
CA ALA A 2 -37.80 -0.49 -3.49
C ALA A 2 -36.56 -1.03 -4.25
N GLU A 3 -35.85 -0.16 -4.97
CA GLU A 3 -34.63 -0.53 -5.73
C GLU A 3 -33.45 -0.87 -4.80
N ASP A 4 -33.29 -0.08 -3.73
CA ASP A 4 -32.28 -0.28 -2.68
C ASP A 4 -32.45 -1.62 -1.95
N LYS A 5 -33.68 -1.98 -1.57
CA LYS A 5 -34.00 -3.31 -1.01
C LYS A 5 -33.72 -4.46 -1.97
N THR A 6 -33.86 -4.24 -3.27
CA THR A 6 -33.59 -5.25 -4.29
C THR A 6 -32.09 -5.50 -4.41
N ILE A 7 -31.28 -4.44 -4.35
CA ILE A 7 -29.81 -4.53 -4.35
C ILE A 7 -29.31 -5.23 -3.08
N GLU A 8 -29.80 -4.87 -1.89
CA GLU A 8 -29.40 -5.54 -0.65
C GLU A 8 -29.80 -7.03 -0.64
N THR A 9 -30.99 -7.36 -1.13
CA THR A 9 -31.44 -8.77 -1.23
C THR A 9 -30.61 -9.55 -2.25
N SER A 10 -30.17 -8.91 -3.33
CA SER A 10 -29.30 -9.52 -4.35
C SER A 10 -27.89 -9.75 -3.81
N LEU A 11 -27.37 -8.81 -3.03
CA LEU A 11 -26.05 -8.87 -2.42
C LEU A 11 -26.00 -9.95 -1.32
N ASN A 12 -27.03 -10.02 -0.48
CA ASN A 12 -27.13 -11.00 0.61
C ASN A 12 -27.36 -12.43 0.08
N LYS A 13 -28.08 -12.57 -1.04
CA LYS A 13 -28.24 -13.85 -1.74
C LYS A 13 -26.94 -14.31 -2.40
N HIS A 14 -26.17 -13.38 -2.99
CA HIS A 14 -24.86 -13.69 -3.56
C HIS A 14 -23.86 -14.14 -2.48
N ASP A 15 -23.81 -13.45 -1.33
CA ASP A 15 -22.92 -13.77 -0.21
C ASP A 15 -23.19 -15.16 0.40
N SER A 16 -24.47 -15.50 0.59
CA SER A 16 -24.88 -16.81 1.12
C SER A 16 -24.60 -17.98 0.17
N ASP A 17 -24.85 -17.81 -1.14
CA ASP A 17 -24.58 -18.84 -2.14
C ASP A 17 -23.05 -19.04 -2.36
N GLU A 18 -22.24 -17.96 -2.23
CA GLU A 18 -20.78 -18.00 -2.41
C GLU A 18 -20.08 -18.77 -1.27
N HIS A 19 -20.52 -18.59 -0.02
CA HIS A 19 -20.00 -19.35 1.13
C HIS A 19 -20.26 -20.87 1.03
N ASP A 20 -21.40 -21.26 0.48
CA ASP A 20 -21.74 -22.67 0.21
C ASP A 20 -20.99 -23.22 -1.03
N LEU A 21 -20.65 -22.36 -1.99
CA LEU A 21 -19.88 -22.74 -3.19
C LEU A 21 -18.40 -22.95 -2.87
N ASP A 22 -17.80 -22.11 -2.02
CA ASP A 22 -16.42 -22.22 -1.57
C ASP A 22 -16.22 -23.54 -0.80
N SER A 23 -17.11 -23.84 0.15
CA SER A 23 -17.06 -25.08 0.94
C SER A 23 -17.27 -26.36 0.12
N LYS A 24 -18.05 -26.32 -0.98
CA LYS A 24 -18.17 -27.42 -1.95
C LYS A 24 -16.96 -27.53 -2.86
N THR A 25 -16.36 -26.41 -3.25
CA THR A 25 -15.19 -26.35 -4.15
C THR A 25 -13.91 -26.80 -3.46
N TYR A 26 -13.71 -26.43 -2.19
CA TYR A 26 -12.58 -26.93 -1.38
C TYR A 26 -12.68 -28.42 -1.03
N ARG A 27 -13.90 -28.99 -1.07
CA ARG A 27 -14.16 -30.43 -0.86
C ARG A 27 -13.85 -31.30 -2.09
N GLN A 28 -13.64 -30.71 -3.26
CA GLN A 28 -13.27 -31.45 -4.46
C GLN A 28 -11.85 -32.04 -4.30
N PRO A 29 -11.64 -33.33 -4.65
CA PRO A 29 -10.33 -33.97 -4.49
C PRO A 29 -9.27 -33.25 -5.34
N GLY A 30 -8.20 -32.77 -4.68
CA GLY A 30 -7.07 -32.09 -5.33
C GLY A 30 -7.14 -30.56 -5.40
N VAL A 31 -8.24 -29.93 -4.99
CA VAL A 31 -8.35 -28.45 -4.95
C VAL A 31 -7.72 -27.89 -3.67
N TYR A 32 -8.00 -28.51 -2.52
CA TYR A 32 -7.44 -28.12 -1.22
C TYR A 32 -5.90 -27.91 -1.22
N PRO A 33 -5.06 -28.84 -1.71
CA PRO A 33 -3.61 -28.64 -1.71
C PRO A 33 -3.16 -27.51 -2.64
N LYS A 34 -3.85 -27.26 -3.76
CA LYS A 34 -3.55 -26.14 -4.67
C LYS A 34 -3.83 -24.81 -3.99
N VAL A 35 -4.95 -24.70 -3.29
CA VAL A 35 -5.31 -23.45 -2.59
C VAL A 35 -4.44 -23.23 -1.35
N ALA A 36 -4.14 -24.29 -0.59
CA ALA A 36 -3.19 -24.22 0.50
C ALA A 36 -1.81 -23.76 0.03
N ALA A 37 -1.30 -24.32 -1.08
CA ALA A 37 -0.04 -23.92 -1.68
C ALA A 37 -0.05 -22.44 -2.11
N LEU A 38 -1.13 -21.97 -2.74
CA LEU A 38 -1.27 -20.56 -3.11
C LEU A 38 -1.14 -19.65 -1.87
N ARG A 39 -1.85 -19.97 -0.78
CA ARG A 39 -1.79 -19.19 0.46
C ARG A 39 -0.37 -19.19 1.05
N THR A 40 0.30 -20.34 1.06
CA THR A 40 1.69 -20.46 1.53
C THR A 40 2.63 -19.61 0.68
N VAL A 41 2.50 -19.64 -0.65
CA VAL A 41 3.33 -18.82 -1.56
C VAL A 41 3.12 -17.33 -1.29
N VAL A 42 1.87 -16.88 -1.18
CA VAL A 42 1.55 -15.47 -0.89
C VAL A 42 2.18 -15.03 0.44
N ILE A 43 1.96 -15.78 1.52
CA ILE A 43 2.50 -15.45 2.85
C ILE A 43 4.04 -15.47 2.82
N SER A 44 4.64 -16.50 2.22
CA SER A 44 6.11 -16.61 2.14
C SER A 44 6.74 -15.47 1.35
N GLY A 45 6.11 -15.04 0.25
CA GLY A 45 6.52 -13.88 -0.54
C GLY A 45 6.42 -12.59 0.26
N THR A 46 5.31 -12.35 0.96
CA THR A 46 5.14 -11.16 1.82
C THR A 46 6.20 -11.11 2.92
N VAL A 47 6.48 -12.25 3.55
CA VAL A 47 7.52 -12.35 4.59
C VAL A 47 8.92 -12.10 4.01
N ALA A 48 9.25 -12.67 2.85
CA ALA A 48 10.54 -12.44 2.20
C ALA A 48 10.77 -10.96 1.88
N VAL A 49 9.75 -10.29 1.32
CA VAL A 49 9.82 -8.84 1.04
C VAL A 49 9.97 -8.03 2.34
N ALA A 50 9.24 -8.40 3.40
CA ALA A 50 9.36 -7.74 4.70
C ALA A 50 10.77 -7.90 5.31
N CYS A 51 11.40 -9.06 5.15
CA CYS A 51 12.77 -9.28 5.60
C CYS A 51 13.80 -8.47 4.80
N LEU A 52 13.65 -8.37 3.48
CA LEU A 52 14.58 -7.62 2.61
C LEU A 52 14.49 -6.10 2.83
N TRP A 53 13.31 -5.58 3.16
CA TRP A 53 13.05 -4.15 3.31
C TRP A 53 12.78 -3.69 4.75
N LYS A 54 13.30 -4.43 5.74
CA LYS A 54 13.08 -4.17 7.18
C LYS A 54 13.31 -2.71 7.58
N ASP A 55 14.35 -2.07 7.06
CA ASP A 55 14.71 -0.70 7.43
C ASP A 55 13.85 0.37 6.76
N ARG A 56 13.02 0.01 5.78
CA ARG A 56 12.20 0.92 4.95
C ARG A 56 10.78 0.40 4.70
N LEU A 57 10.22 -0.39 5.64
CA LEU A 57 8.88 -0.96 5.51
C LEU A 57 7.79 0.10 5.25
N LEU A 58 7.97 1.30 5.81
CA LEU A 58 7.03 2.40 5.62
C LEU A 58 6.99 2.87 4.16
N ASP A 59 8.15 2.95 3.48
CA ASP A 59 8.23 3.28 2.05
C ASP A 59 7.59 2.18 1.18
N LEU A 60 7.77 0.90 1.55
CA LEU A 60 7.16 -0.24 0.87
C LEU A 60 5.62 -0.26 1.01
N VAL A 61 5.12 0.03 2.21
CA VAL A 61 3.67 0.11 2.49
C VAL A 61 3.06 1.29 1.74
N ASP A 62 3.74 2.43 1.69
CA ASP A 62 3.28 3.61 0.94
C ASP A 62 3.23 3.33 -0.58
N PHE A 63 4.25 2.66 -1.13
CA PHE A 63 4.28 2.19 -2.52
C PHE A 63 3.13 1.22 -2.85
N THR A 64 2.94 0.22 -2.01
CA THR A 64 1.92 -0.83 -2.23
C THR A 64 0.50 -0.27 -2.03
N GLY A 65 0.33 0.62 -1.05
CA GLY A 65 -0.92 1.33 -0.80
C GLY A 65 -1.29 2.23 -1.97
N ALA A 66 -0.39 3.11 -2.41
CA ALA A 66 -0.65 4.01 -3.54
C ALA A 66 -1.02 3.25 -4.82
N SER A 67 -0.30 2.17 -5.14
CA SER A 67 -0.58 1.35 -6.33
C SER A 67 -1.89 0.56 -6.21
N CYS A 68 -2.21 -0.02 -5.06
CA CYS A 68 -3.46 -0.75 -4.83
C CYS A 68 -4.68 0.18 -4.89
N ILE A 69 -4.63 1.35 -4.23
CA ILE A 69 -5.71 2.33 -4.28
C ILE A 69 -5.90 2.83 -5.72
N ALA A 70 -4.82 3.15 -6.44
CA ALA A 70 -4.94 3.61 -7.83
C ALA A 70 -5.57 2.54 -8.73
N MET A 71 -5.15 1.27 -8.62
CA MET A 71 -5.67 0.20 -9.46
C MET A 71 -7.11 -0.19 -9.09
N CYS A 72 -7.40 -0.38 -7.80
CA CYS A 72 -8.70 -0.86 -7.35
C CYS A 72 -9.78 0.24 -7.35
N CYS A 73 -9.45 1.43 -6.86
CA CYS A 73 -10.45 2.49 -6.65
C CYS A 73 -10.60 3.46 -7.82
N MET A 74 -9.61 3.58 -8.71
CA MET A 74 -9.68 4.50 -9.86
C MET A 74 -9.79 3.76 -11.19
N VAL A 75 -8.90 2.79 -11.44
CA VAL A 75 -8.84 2.11 -12.75
C VAL A 75 -10.01 1.14 -12.92
N LEU A 76 -10.29 0.30 -11.92
CA LEU A 76 -11.32 -0.74 -12.00
C LEU A 76 -12.75 -0.21 -12.26
N PRO A 77 -13.27 0.81 -11.53
CA PRO A 77 -14.59 1.36 -11.81
C PRO A 77 -14.65 2.05 -13.18
N MET A 78 -13.58 2.74 -13.61
CA MET A 78 -13.56 3.38 -14.92
C MET A 78 -13.50 2.39 -16.08
N VAL A 79 -12.74 1.30 -15.93
CA VAL A 79 -12.71 0.22 -16.94
C VAL A 79 -14.07 -0.47 -17.03
N PHE A 80 -14.73 -0.73 -15.91
CA PHE A 80 -16.09 -1.30 -15.90
C PHE A 80 -17.13 -0.37 -16.50
N TYR A 81 -17.03 0.93 -16.24
CA TYR A 81 -17.88 1.94 -16.87
C TYR A 81 -17.73 1.92 -18.40
N LEU A 82 -16.50 1.94 -18.91
CA LEU A 82 -16.20 1.88 -20.35
C LEU A 82 -16.63 0.55 -20.99
N LYS A 83 -16.51 -0.57 -20.26
CA LYS A 83 -16.91 -1.89 -20.76
C LYS A 83 -18.43 -2.07 -20.79
N HIS A 84 -19.15 -1.54 -19.80
CA HIS A 84 -20.60 -1.69 -19.69
C HIS A 84 -21.36 -0.68 -20.54
N PHE A 85 -20.94 0.59 -20.56
CA PHE A 85 -21.63 1.68 -21.27
C PHE A 85 -20.95 2.11 -22.57
N GLY A 86 -19.83 1.49 -22.97
CA GLY A 86 -19.02 1.91 -24.12
C GLY A 86 -19.71 1.92 -25.49
N ASN A 87 -20.86 1.25 -25.63
CA ASN A 87 -21.69 1.29 -26.84
C ASN A 87 -22.80 2.36 -26.82
N LYS A 88 -23.18 2.87 -25.64
CA LYS A 88 -24.20 3.92 -25.47
C LYS A 88 -23.61 5.31 -25.25
N VAL A 89 -22.35 5.40 -24.84
CA VAL A 89 -21.66 6.65 -24.50
C VAL A 89 -21.14 7.38 -25.74
N GLY A 90 -21.35 8.69 -25.80
CA GLY A 90 -20.88 9.55 -26.87
C GLY A 90 -19.35 9.57 -26.98
N LYS A 91 -18.81 9.74 -28.20
CA LYS A 91 -17.35 9.69 -28.45
C LYS A 91 -16.56 10.70 -27.61
N LEU A 92 -17.13 11.87 -27.30
CA LEU A 92 -16.50 12.91 -26.48
C LEU A 92 -16.31 12.46 -25.03
N GLU A 93 -17.34 11.87 -24.44
CA GLU A 93 -17.37 11.42 -23.05
C GLU A 93 -16.45 10.20 -22.85
N LYS A 94 -16.34 9.35 -23.89
CA LYS A 94 -15.35 8.27 -23.95
C LYS A 94 -13.90 8.78 -23.94
N VAL A 95 -13.61 9.86 -24.66
CA VAL A 95 -12.27 10.47 -24.69
C VAL A 95 -11.92 11.05 -23.32
N TRP A 96 -12.85 11.74 -22.65
CA TRP A 96 -12.64 12.26 -21.31
C TRP A 96 -12.43 11.16 -20.27
N ALA A 97 -13.17 10.05 -20.35
CA ALA A 97 -12.97 8.90 -19.47
C ALA A 97 -11.59 8.26 -19.66
N VAL A 98 -11.16 8.07 -20.91
CA VAL A 98 -9.82 7.53 -21.23
C VAL A 98 -8.72 8.48 -20.75
N PHE A 99 -8.91 9.79 -20.91
CA PHE A 99 -7.97 10.80 -20.43
C PHE A 99 -7.84 10.75 -18.89
N ALA A 100 -8.95 10.64 -18.16
CA ALA A 100 -8.94 10.53 -16.70
C ALA A 100 -8.19 9.27 -16.24
N ILE A 101 -8.40 8.12 -16.91
CA ILE A 101 -7.65 6.90 -16.63
C ILE A 101 -6.15 7.13 -16.88
N ALA A 102 -5.79 7.70 -18.03
CA ALA A 102 -4.39 7.96 -18.37
C ALA A 102 -3.70 8.87 -17.34
N MET A 103 -4.37 9.94 -16.89
CA MET A 103 -3.86 10.81 -15.84
C MET A 103 -3.73 10.11 -14.49
N SER A 104 -4.72 9.29 -14.10
CA SER A 104 -4.63 8.52 -12.85
C SER A 104 -3.48 7.51 -12.86
N LEU A 105 -3.21 6.87 -13.99
CA LEU A 105 -2.08 5.97 -14.17
C LEU A 105 -0.74 6.73 -14.15
N PHE A 106 -0.69 7.92 -14.75
CA PHE A 106 0.51 8.75 -14.77
C PHE A 106 0.86 9.27 -13.37
N LEU A 107 -0.10 9.88 -12.66
CA LEU A 107 0.10 10.36 -11.29
C LEU A 107 0.35 9.21 -10.32
N GLY A 108 -0.42 8.13 -10.42
CA GLY A 108 -0.22 6.93 -9.60
C GLY A 108 1.16 6.32 -9.83
N GLY A 109 1.60 6.22 -11.09
CA GLY A 109 2.94 5.78 -11.45
C GLY A 109 4.04 6.73 -10.97
N TYR A 110 3.80 8.03 -10.98
CA TYR A 110 4.75 9.04 -10.51
C TYR A 110 4.98 8.95 -9.00
N GLU A 111 3.91 8.89 -8.20
CA GLU A 111 4.03 8.71 -6.74
C GLU A 111 4.72 7.38 -6.42
N THR A 112 4.36 6.32 -7.13
CA THR A 112 4.98 5.00 -7.03
C THR A 112 6.49 5.06 -7.34
N TYR A 113 6.91 5.84 -8.35
CA TYR A 113 8.33 6.04 -8.68
C TYR A 113 9.09 6.83 -7.63
N GLN A 114 8.50 7.92 -7.12
CA GLN A 114 9.09 8.73 -6.04
C GLN A 114 9.35 7.91 -4.79
N LYS A 115 8.41 7.04 -4.40
CA LYS A 115 8.53 6.15 -3.24
C LYS A 115 9.41 4.93 -3.52
N GLY A 116 9.47 4.47 -4.77
CA GLY A 116 10.31 3.35 -5.20
C GLY A 116 11.81 3.68 -5.28
N LYS A 117 12.20 4.92 -5.60
CA LYS A 117 13.62 5.34 -5.66
C LYS A 117 14.40 5.06 -4.37
N PRO A 118 13.97 5.54 -3.18
CA PRO A 118 14.66 5.23 -1.94
C PRO A 118 14.54 3.76 -1.52
N LEU A 119 13.62 3.00 -2.13
CA LEU A 119 13.39 1.58 -1.87
C LEU A 119 14.44 0.72 -2.59
N PHE A 120 14.69 0.93 -3.89
CA PHE A 120 15.59 0.09 -4.69
C PHE A 120 17.02 0.63 -4.85
N ASN A 121 17.24 1.93 -4.59
CA ASN A 121 18.57 2.52 -4.60
C ASN A 121 18.72 3.41 -3.36
N PRO A 122 19.19 2.86 -2.23
CA PRO A 122 19.40 3.66 -1.04
C PRO A 122 20.38 4.79 -1.38
N PRO A 123 20.06 6.06 -1.03
CA PRO A 123 21.07 7.10 -1.07
C PRO A 123 22.26 6.62 -0.22
N ALA A 124 23.48 6.82 -0.72
CA ALA A 124 24.71 6.45 -0.02
C ALA A 124 24.55 6.84 1.44
N ALA A 125 24.77 5.87 2.34
CA ALA A 125 24.64 6.05 3.77
C ALA A 125 25.22 7.42 4.10
N ALA A 126 24.37 8.33 4.61
CA ALA A 126 24.84 9.64 5.00
C ALA A 126 26.07 9.40 5.88
N GLU A 127 27.23 9.91 5.44
CA GLU A 127 28.51 9.86 6.14
C GLU A 127 28.44 10.75 7.39
N GLY A 128 27.49 10.41 8.26
CA GLY A 128 27.19 11.04 9.54
C GLY A 128 26.95 9.94 10.59
N PRO A 129 26.80 10.32 11.86
CA PRO A 129 26.70 9.36 12.95
C PRO A 129 25.55 8.39 12.69
N VAL A 130 25.75 7.14 13.11
CA VAL A 130 24.83 5.98 13.00
C VAL A 130 23.36 6.38 12.77
N ALA A 131 22.70 5.83 11.75
CA ALA A 131 21.38 6.26 11.27
C ALA A 131 20.27 6.37 12.35
N TRP A 132 20.42 5.70 13.50
CA TRP A 132 19.52 5.82 14.64
C TRP A 132 19.76 7.07 15.52
N ASP A 133 20.89 7.76 15.41
CA ASP A 133 21.29 8.94 16.19
C ASP A 133 21.29 10.25 15.36
N ALA A 134 20.89 10.19 14.09
CA ALA A 134 20.68 11.40 13.29
C ALA A 134 19.55 12.28 13.86
N VAL A 135 19.64 13.59 13.63
CA VAL A 135 18.57 14.56 13.95
C VAL A 135 17.34 14.22 13.11
N LYS A 136 16.25 13.79 13.77
CA LYS A 136 14.98 13.40 13.13
C LYS A 136 13.94 14.51 13.22
N PHE A 137 14.06 15.39 14.21
CA PHE A 137 13.09 16.43 14.51
C PHE A 137 13.69 17.81 14.25
N ASN A 138 13.57 18.27 13.00
CA ASN A 138 14.11 19.58 12.57
C ASN A 138 13.51 20.78 13.31
N PHE A 139 12.37 20.60 14.00
CA PHE A 139 11.72 21.64 14.80
C PHE A 139 12.20 21.68 16.26
N CYS A 140 13.07 20.74 16.64
CA CYS A 140 13.64 20.67 17.97
C CYS A 140 15.04 21.31 17.97
N PRO A 141 15.45 22.03 19.03
CA PRO A 141 16.79 22.62 19.10
C PRO A 141 17.87 21.55 18.88
N PRO A 142 18.83 21.76 17.96
CA PRO A 142 19.79 20.74 17.51
C PRO A 142 20.76 20.31 18.62
N GLU A 143 20.92 21.12 19.66
CA GLU A 143 21.74 20.82 20.84
C GLU A 143 21.03 19.94 21.87
N SER A 144 19.73 19.66 21.69
CA SER A 144 18.96 18.85 22.62
C SER A 144 18.92 17.38 22.19
N SER A 145 18.89 16.48 23.17
CA SER A 145 18.71 15.04 22.96
C SER A 145 17.38 14.70 22.26
N TYR A 146 16.38 15.57 22.41
CA TYR A 146 15.04 15.45 21.81
C TYR A 146 15.02 15.66 20.29
N ALA A 147 16.05 16.28 19.71
CA ALA A 147 16.17 16.42 18.26
C ALA A 147 16.42 15.08 17.55
N ARG A 148 16.91 14.07 18.29
CA ARG A 148 17.34 12.77 17.76
C ARG A 148 16.38 11.64 18.11
N ILE A 149 15.84 11.65 19.32
CA ILE A 149 14.89 10.64 19.82
C ILE A 149 13.87 11.27 20.78
N VAL A 150 12.60 10.86 20.66
CA VAL A 150 11.48 11.36 21.50
C VAL A 150 11.05 10.34 22.55
N TYR A 151 11.49 9.07 22.45
CA TYR A 151 11.02 8.00 23.31
C TYR A 151 11.50 8.11 24.75
N THR A 152 10.68 7.60 25.67
CA THR A 152 10.72 7.65 27.16
C THR A 152 11.98 7.11 27.86
N ASN A 153 13.08 6.87 27.13
CA ASN A 153 14.32 6.41 27.72
C ASN A 153 15.04 7.57 28.42
N VAL A 154 14.68 7.80 29.69
CA VAL A 154 15.27 8.83 30.55
C VAL A 154 16.79 8.70 30.68
N SER A 155 17.32 7.48 30.61
CA SER A 155 18.76 7.22 30.69
C SER A 155 19.52 7.78 29.48
N TYR A 156 18.90 7.78 28.30
CA TYR A 156 19.48 8.38 27.10
C TYR A 156 19.60 9.90 27.23
N HIS A 157 18.53 10.57 27.68
CA HIS A 157 18.53 12.01 27.88
C HIS A 157 19.48 12.45 29.01
N ALA A 158 19.66 11.62 30.04
CA ALA A 158 20.55 11.91 31.18
C ALA A 158 22.04 11.79 30.84
N ASN A 159 22.41 10.93 29.89
CA ASN A 159 23.81 10.71 29.46
C ASN A 159 24.14 11.35 28.11
N PHE A 160 23.25 12.19 27.58
CA PHE A 160 23.46 12.87 26.31
C PHE A 160 24.46 14.01 26.48
N ASN A 161 25.58 13.93 25.76
CA ASN A 161 26.53 15.03 25.63
C ASN A 161 26.29 15.72 24.29
N SER A 162 26.11 17.04 24.31
CA SER A 162 25.96 17.81 23.08
C SER A 162 27.28 17.79 22.28
N PRO A 163 27.24 17.71 20.95
CA PRO A 163 28.46 17.73 20.13
C PRO A 163 29.23 19.06 20.19
N SER A 164 28.67 20.08 20.84
CA SER A 164 29.28 21.39 21.11
C SER A 164 30.12 21.44 22.40
N SER A 165 30.18 20.35 23.18
CA SER A 165 30.98 20.27 24.41
C SER A 165 32.33 19.55 24.25
N LEU A 166 32.80 19.37 23.02
CA LEU A 166 34.10 18.78 22.64
C LEU A 166 34.90 19.78 21.80
#